data_AF-A0A8H4VV10-F1
#
_entry.id   AF-A0A8H4VV10-F1
#
_cell.length_a   1.000
_cell.length_b   1.000
_cell.length_c   1.000
_cell.angle_alpha   90.00
_cell.angle_beta   90.00
_cell.angle_gamma   90.00
#
_symmetry.space_group_name_H-M   'P 1'
#
loop_
_entity.id
_entity.type
_entity.pdbx_description
1 polymer ?
#
loop_
_entity_poly.entity_id
_entity_poly.type
_entity_poly.pdbx_seq_one_letter_code
_entity_poly.pdbx_strand_id
1 'polypeptide(L)'
;MQANIHVNPTAGQLNVVMNAVPLNNQALMAEQSGDFATAERLHLQAIQIKEQALGPENPTTALSYNAIGELYLKMQRLDDAESYLTRAVRIRNSSGTALDAAISRENIAQLYELRGDLSRAKQIRSSVPDHVVCAYYHCPGQTFQLKQLKVCGKCKSAYYCSAACQGKDWNSRHKPLCTAA
;
A
#
# COMPACT_ATOMS: atom_id res chain seq x y z
N MET A 1 -28.44 22.88 -26.78
CA MET A 1 -27.33 21.91 -26.90
C MET A 1 -27.07 21.35 -25.51
N GLN A 2 -27.49 20.11 -25.24
CA GLN A 2 -27.16 19.44 -23.98
C GLN A 2 -25.71 18.96 -24.10
N ALA A 3 -24.82 19.45 -23.24
CA ALA A 3 -23.48 18.90 -23.14
C ALA A 3 -23.62 17.47 -22.59
N ASN A 4 -23.24 16.48 -23.40
CA ASN A 4 -23.08 15.12 -22.92
C ASN A 4 -21.90 15.10 -21.94
N ILE A 5 -22.18 15.29 -20.66
CA ILE A 5 -21.19 15.15 -19.61
C ILE A 5 -20.88 13.66 -19.48
N HIS A 6 -19.74 13.25 -20.04
CA HIS A 6 -19.20 11.92 -19.82
C HIS A 6 -18.69 11.82 -18.38
N VAL A 7 -19.50 11.25 -17.50
CA VAL A 7 -19.07 10.86 -16.15
C VAL A 7 -18.29 9.55 -16.23
N ASN A 8 -17.01 9.58 -15.84
CA ASN A 8 -16.16 8.41 -15.71
C ASN A 8 -15.76 8.26 -14.23
N PRO A 9 -16.04 7.11 -13.60
CA PRO A 9 -16.77 5.94 -14.13
C PRO A 9 -18.27 6.17 -14.30
N THR A 10 -18.85 5.50 -15.30
CA THR A 10 -20.31 5.44 -15.51
C THR A 10 -20.98 4.68 -14.36
N ALA A 11 -22.29 4.90 -14.14
CA ALA A 11 -23.05 4.17 -13.12
C ALA A 11 -22.97 2.63 -13.28
N GLY A 12 -22.90 2.13 -14.51
CA GLY A 12 -22.69 0.71 -14.80
C GLY A 12 -21.32 0.20 -14.35
N GLN A 13 -20.26 0.97 -14.62
CA GLN A 13 -18.90 0.64 -14.15
C GLN A 13 -18.84 0.68 -12.61
N LEU A 14 -19.50 1.65 -11.97
CA LEU A 14 -19.57 1.74 -10.52
C LEU A 14 -20.24 0.50 -9.91
N ASN A 15 -21.37 0.04 -10.45
CA ASN A 15 -22.03 -1.17 -9.99
C ASN A 15 -21.14 -2.42 -10.11
N VAL A 16 -20.41 -2.57 -11.21
CA VAL A 16 -19.48 -3.69 -11.39
C VAL A 16 -18.33 -3.62 -10.38
N VAL A 17 -17.80 -2.43 -10.11
CA VAL A 17 -16.74 -2.21 -9.11
C VAL A 17 -17.24 -2.46 -7.69
N MET A 18 -18.50 -2.14 -7.39
CA MET A 18 -19.09 -2.44 -6.08
C MET A 18 -19.13 -3.94 -5.78
N ASN A 19 -19.21 -4.81 -6.81
CA ASN A 19 -19.11 -6.25 -6.63
C ASN A 19 -17.70 -6.72 -6.20
N ALA A 20 -16.67 -5.91 -6.43
CA ALA A 20 -15.31 -6.21 -5.98
C ALA A 20 -15.07 -5.84 -4.50
N VAL A 21 -15.91 -4.99 -3.89
CA VAL A 21 -15.76 -4.57 -2.49
C VAL A 21 -15.93 -5.76 -1.52
N PRO A 22 -16.99 -6.60 -1.63
CA PRO A 22 -17.11 -7.79 -0.80
C PRO A 22 -15.94 -8.76 -0.92
N LEU A 23 -15.38 -8.93 -2.12
CA LEU A 23 -14.24 -9.82 -2.36
C LEU A 23 -13.00 -9.34 -1.59
N ASN A 24 -12.72 -8.04 -1.60
CA ASN A 24 -11.62 -7.47 -0.84
C ASN A 24 -11.83 -7.64 0.67
N ASN A 25 -13.04 -7.43 1.18
CA ASN A 25 -13.34 -7.62 2.60
C ASN A 25 -13.19 -9.09 3.02
N GLN A 26 -13.67 -10.03 2.21
CA GLN A 26 -13.50 -11.46 2.43
C GLN A 26 -12.03 -11.88 2.36
N ALA A 27 -11.25 -11.29 1.45
CA ALA A 27 -9.81 -11.53 1.35
C ALA A 27 -9.09 -11.12 2.64
N LEU A 28 -9.42 -9.94 3.19
CA LEU A 28 -8.88 -9.47 4.47
C LEU A 28 -9.28 -10.37 5.64
N MET A 29 -10.51 -10.89 5.66
CA MET A 29 -10.93 -11.85 6.68
C MET A 29 -10.16 -13.18 6.55
N ALA A 30 -9.99 -13.69 5.34
CA ALA A 30 -9.21 -14.90 5.07
C ALA A 30 -7.73 -14.72 5.47
N GLU A 31 -7.16 -13.55 5.19
CA GLU A 31 -5.81 -13.19 5.63
C GLU A 31 -5.69 -13.19 7.16
N GLN A 32 -6.66 -12.60 7.87
CA GLN A 32 -6.70 -12.59 9.34
C GLN A 32 -6.83 -13.99 9.93
N SER A 33 -7.47 -14.92 9.23
CA SER A 33 -7.56 -16.34 9.64
C SER A 33 -6.36 -17.18 9.17
N GLY A 34 -5.38 -16.59 8.47
CA GLY A 34 -4.21 -17.28 7.94
C GLY A 34 -4.45 -18.07 6.65
N ASP A 35 -5.64 -17.99 6.05
CA ASP A 35 -5.94 -18.61 4.75
C ASP A 35 -5.49 -17.70 3.60
N PHE A 36 -4.17 -17.65 3.41
CA PHE A 36 -3.54 -16.82 2.38
C PHE A 36 -3.89 -17.26 0.95
N ALA A 37 -4.19 -18.55 0.74
CA ALA A 37 -4.60 -19.04 -0.58
C ALA A 37 -5.96 -18.49 -1.00
N THR A 38 -6.93 -18.49 -0.09
CA THR A 38 -8.24 -17.86 -0.34
C THR A 38 -8.10 -16.35 -0.49
N ALA A 39 -7.29 -15.69 0.36
CA ALA A 39 -7.05 -14.25 0.26
C ALA A 39 -6.46 -13.85 -1.11
N GLU A 40 -5.44 -14.58 -1.58
CA GLU A 40 -4.80 -14.35 -2.88
C GLU A 40 -5.81 -14.48 -4.02
N ARG A 41 -6.58 -15.57 -4.05
CA ARG A 41 -7.62 -15.80 -5.06
C ARG A 41 -8.65 -14.67 -5.10
N LEU A 42 -9.13 -14.22 -3.94
CA LEU A 42 -10.14 -13.17 -3.83
C LEU A 42 -9.59 -11.80 -4.27
N HIS A 43 -8.35 -11.47 -3.91
CA HIS A 43 -7.70 -10.26 -4.38
C HIS A 43 -7.50 -10.26 -5.90
N LEU A 44 -7.04 -11.37 -6.48
CA LEU A 44 -6.88 -11.51 -7.94
C LEU A 44 -8.22 -11.37 -8.67
N GLN A 45 -9.29 -11.95 -8.13
CA GLN A 45 -10.64 -11.80 -8.69
C GLN A 45 -11.12 -10.35 -8.63
N ALA A 46 -10.87 -9.65 -7.52
CA ALA A 46 -11.20 -8.24 -7.38
C ALA A 46 -10.41 -7.35 -8.36
N ILE A 47 -9.12 -7.68 -8.59
CA ILE A 47 -8.29 -7.02 -9.60
C ILE A 47 -8.89 -7.19 -10.99
N GLN A 48 -9.22 -8.42 -11.38
CA GLN A 48 -9.77 -8.71 -12.70
C GLN A 48 -11.05 -7.91 -12.99
N ILE A 49 -11.97 -7.85 -12.02
CA ILE A 49 -13.22 -7.08 -12.15
C ILE A 49 -12.92 -5.59 -12.34
N LYS A 50 -12.01 -5.03 -11.54
CA LYS A 50 -11.68 -3.60 -11.60
C LYS A 50 -10.89 -3.23 -12.86
N GLU A 51 -9.97 -4.08 -13.31
CA GLU A 51 -9.27 -3.90 -14.58
C GLU A 51 -10.24 -3.87 -15.75
N GLN A 52 -11.21 -4.78 -15.80
CA GLN A 52 -12.22 -4.81 -16.86
C GLN A 52 -13.14 -3.59 -16.83
N ALA A 53 -13.55 -3.14 -15.63
CA ALA A 53 -14.50 -2.04 -15.51
C ALA A 53 -13.85 -0.66 -15.64
N LEU A 54 -12.65 -0.47 -15.08
CA LEU A 54 -12.01 0.85 -14.92
C LEU A 54 -10.68 0.98 -15.67
N GLY A 55 -10.09 -0.13 -16.09
CA GLY A 55 -8.75 -0.19 -16.66
C GLY A 55 -7.65 -0.41 -15.61
N PRO A 56 -6.46 -0.89 -16.03
CA PRO A 56 -5.34 -1.19 -15.15
C PRO A 56 -4.66 0.07 -14.58
N GLU A 57 -4.85 1.23 -15.20
CA GLU A 57 -4.25 2.52 -14.79
C GLU A 57 -5.13 3.31 -13.82
N ASN A 58 -6.28 2.77 -13.41
CA ASN A 58 -7.20 3.46 -12.53
C ASN A 58 -6.75 3.39 -11.06
N PRO A 59 -6.83 4.49 -10.27
CA PRO A 59 -6.51 4.49 -8.84
C PRO A 59 -7.25 3.42 -8.02
N THR A 60 -8.51 3.14 -8.33
CA THR A 60 -9.31 2.12 -7.66
C THR A 60 -8.83 0.70 -7.96
N THR A 61 -8.32 0.46 -9.16
CA THR A 61 -7.63 -0.80 -9.52
C THR A 61 -6.30 -0.89 -8.78
N ALA A 62 -5.54 0.20 -8.71
CA ALA A 62 -4.27 0.27 -8.00
C ALA A 62 -4.38 0.03 -6.48
N LEU A 63 -5.52 0.32 -5.86
CA LEU A 63 -5.81 -0.10 -4.48
C LEU A 63 -5.76 -1.63 -4.33
N SER A 64 -6.31 -2.37 -5.29
CA SER A 64 -6.28 -3.84 -5.26
C SER A 64 -4.89 -4.40 -5.55
N TYR A 65 -4.09 -3.76 -6.44
CA TYR A 65 -2.67 -4.11 -6.59
C TYR A 65 -1.89 -3.90 -5.29
N ASN A 66 -2.16 -2.81 -4.56
CA ASN A 66 -1.51 -2.59 -3.27
C ASN A 66 -1.86 -3.67 -2.25
N ALA A 67 -3.14 -4.07 -2.20
CA ALA A 67 -3.63 -5.10 -1.27
C ALA A 67 -2.98 -6.47 -1.53
N ILE A 68 -2.95 -6.93 -2.79
CA ILE A 68 -2.29 -8.21 -3.10
C ILE A 68 -0.76 -8.15 -2.89
N GLY A 69 -0.14 -6.99 -3.18
CA GLY A 69 1.28 -6.80 -2.90
C GLY A 69 1.60 -6.89 -1.40
N GLU A 70 0.72 -6.37 -0.54
CA GLU A 70 0.84 -6.50 0.91
C GLU A 70 0.68 -7.95 1.39
N LEU A 71 -0.28 -8.69 0.84
CA LEU A 71 -0.45 -10.12 1.11
C LEU A 71 0.85 -10.89 0.76
N TYR A 72 1.44 -10.60 -0.39
CA TYR A 72 2.71 -11.23 -0.79
C TYR A 72 3.89 -10.88 0.11
N LEU A 73 3.94 -9.67 0.69
CA LEU A 73 4.91 -9.35 1.74
C LEU A 73 4.73 -10.23 2.98
N LYS A 74 3.48 -10.44 3.42
CA LYS A 74 3.18 -11.34 4.56
C LYS A 74 3.57 -12.78 4.27
N MET A 75 3.48 -13.22 3.01
CA MET A 75 3.92 -14.54 2.54
C MET A 75 5.41 -14.64 2.21
N GLN A 76 6.21 -13.57 2.37
CA GLN A 76 7.63 -13.50 1.97
C GLN A 76 7.87 -13.74 0.46
N ARG A 77 6.84 -13.57 -0.39
CA ARG A 77 6.94 -13.67 -1.85
C ARG A 77 7.34 -12.30 -2.43
N LEU A 78 8.60 -11.91 -2.19
CA LEU A 78 9.05 -10.53 -2.45
C LEU A 78 8.99 -10.13 -3.93
N ASP A 79 9.26 -11.05 -4.86
CA ASP A 79 9.23 -10.74 -6.29
C ASP A 79 7.80 -10.47 -6.79
N ASP A 80 6.84 -11.29 -6.33
CA ASP A 80 5.42 -11.08 -6.62
C ASP A 80 4.93 -9.76 -6.00
N ALA A 81 5.34 -9.47 -4.76
CA ALA A 81 5.02 -8.21 -4.10
C ALA A 81 5.57 -7.00 -4.89
N GLU A 82 6.83 -7.06 -5.36
CA GLU A 82 7.47 -5.94 -6.08
C GLU A 82 6.72 -5.61 -7.38
N SER A 83 6.29 -6.65 -8.11
CA SER A 83 5.52 -6.50 -9.35
C SER A 83 4.25 -5.66 -9.14
N TYR A 84 3.43 -6.03 -8.14
CA TYR A 84 2.18 -5.34 -7.86
C TYR A 84 2.37 -3.99 -7.16
N LEU A 85 3.27 -3.90 -6.18
CA LEU A 85 3.50 -2.67 -5.41
C LEU A 85 4.10 -1.57 -6.29
N THR A 86 5.00 -1.90 -7.22
CA THR A 86 5.55 -0.90 -8.15
C THR A 86 4.46 -0.29 -9.02
N ARG A 87 3.52 -1.14 -9.51
CA ARG A 87 2.38 -0.69 -10.30
C ARG A 87 1.45 0.21 -9.47
N ALA A 88 1.15 -0.21 -8.23
CA ALA A 88 0.31 0.56 -7.31
C ALA A 88 0.91 1.93 -6.97
N VAL A 89 2.21 1.99 -6.64
CA VAL A 89 2.94 3.23 -6.34
C VAL A 89 2.93 4.18 -7.52
N ARG A 90 3.22 3.70 -8.74
CA ARG A 90 3.23 4.55 -9.94
C ARG A 90 1.87 5.22 -10.16
N ILE A 91 0.79 4.45 -10.12
CA ILE A 91 -0.57 4.97 -10.38
C ILE A 91 -1.03 5.89 -9.25
N ARG A 92 -0.91 5.44 -7.99
CA ARG A 92 -1.42 6.20 -6.83
C ARG A 92 -0.60 7.47 -6.57
N ASN A 93 0.70 7.50 -6.88
CA ASN A 93 1.47 8.75 -6.84
C ASN A 93 1.00 9.77 -7.88
N SER A 94 0.52 9.32 -9.04
CA SER A 94 0.08 10.21 -10.11
C SER A 94 -1.35 10.72 -9.93
N SER A 95 -2.24 9.90 -9.38
CA SER A 95 -3.69 10.17 -9.43
C SER A 95 -4.50 9.62 -8.25
N GLY A 96 -3.85 9.00 -7.26
CA GLY A 96 -4.49 8.54 -6.03
C GLY A 96 -4.64 9.67 -5.00
N THR A 97 -5.37 9.40 -3.91
CA THR A 97 -5.41 10.32 -2.78
C THR A 97 -4.04 10.39 -2.09
N ALA A 98 -3.75 11.48 -1.37
CA ALA A 98 -2.48 11.65 -0.67
C ALA A 98 -2.17 10.51 0.31
N LEU A 99 -3.18 10.08 1.08
CA LEU A 99 -3.06 8.96 2.01
C LEU A 99 -2.80 7.65 1.27
N ASP A 100 -3.54 7.42 0.21
CA ASP A 100 -3.41 6.22 -0.59
C ASP A 100 -2.01 6.07 -1.18
N ALA A 101 -1.52 7.13 -1.83
CA ALA A 101 -0.18 7.17 -2.39
C ALA A 101 0.89 6.94 -1.31
N ALA A 102 0.72 7.54 -0.13
CA ALA A 102 1.66 7.38 0.99
C ALA A 102 1.71 5.94 1.51
N ILE A 103 0.55 5.28 1.65
CA ILE A 103 0.48 3.86 2.07
C ILE A 103 1.17 2.96 1.03
N SER A 104 0.96 3.20 -0.27
CA SER A 104 1.67 2.43 -1.30
C SER A 104 3.19 2.59 -1.23
N ARG A 105 3.67 3.82 -1.01
CA ARG A 105 5.10 4.08 -0.81
C ARG A 105 5.64 3.38 0.44
N GLU A 106 4.84 3.30 1.51
CA GLU A 106 5.22 2.57 2.72
C GLU A 106 5.31 1.06 2.49
N ASN A 107 4.32 0.45 1.82
CA ASN A 107 4.33 -0.98 1.54
C ASN A 107 5.53 -1.39 0.66
N ILE A 108 5.85 -0.63 -0.40
CA ILE A 108 7.05 -0.91 -1.20
C ILE A 108 8.36 -0.60 -0.44
N ALA A 109 8.35 0.34 0.50
CA ALA A 109 9.52 0.59 1.34
C ALA A 109 9.81 -0.59 2.26
N GLN A 110 8.78 -1.20 2.84
CA GLN A 110 8.94 -2.42 3.64
C GLN A 110 9.49 -3.59 2.81
N LEU A 111 9.11 -3.71 1.53
CA LEU A 111 9.72 -4.64 0.60
C LEU A 111 11.24 -4.43 0.50
N TYR A 112 11.66 -3.18 0.30
CA TYR A 112 13.09 -2.86 0.23
C TYR A 112 13.80 -3.11 1.57
N GLU A 113 13.16 -2.86 2.71
CA GLU A 113 13.71 -3.23 4.02
C GLU A 113 13.92 -4.75 4.16
N LEU A 114 12.98 -5.57 3.68
CA LEU A 114 13.10 -7.03 3.68
C LEU A 114 14.23 -7.52 2.76
N ARG A 115 14.53 -6.79 1.69
CA ARG A 115 15.68 -7.04 0.82
C ARG A 115 17.00 -6.44 1.33
N GLY A 116 16.99 -5.73 2.46
CA GLY A 116 18.16 -5.06 3.04
C GLY A 116 18.52 -3.73 2.37
N ASP A 117 17.72 -3.23 1.42
CA ASP A 117 17.95 -1.95 0.74
C ASP A 117 17.27 -0.80 1.50
N LEU A 118 17.87 -0.45 2.65
CA LEU A 118 17.38 0.61 3.52
C LEU A 118 17.47 2.01 2.86
N SER A 119 18.40 2.18 1.92
CA SER A 119 18.58 3.41 1.14
C SER A 119 17.38 3.64 0.22
N ARG A 120 16.96 2.62 -0.54
CA ARG A 120 15.80 2.71 -1.42
C ARG A 120 14.49 2.82 -0.62
N ALA A 121 14.39 2.12 0.51
CA ALA A 121 13.27 2.28 1.45
C ALA A 121 13.13 3.73 1.94
N LYS A 122 14.24 4.37 2.33
CA LYS A 122 14.27 5.77 2.73
C LYS A 122 13.83 6.68 1.58
N GLN A 123 14.46 6.51 0.41
CA GLN A 123 14.21 7.35 -0.76
C GLN A 123 12.73 7.34 -1.16
N ILE A 124 12.11 6.17 -1.23
CA ILE A 124 10.71 6.07 -1.65
C ILE A 124 9.77 6.69 -0.62
N ARG A 125 9.99 6.49 0.69
CA ARG A 125 9.19 7.12 1.77
C ARG A 125 9.28 8.64 1.73
N SER A 126 10.47 9.20 1.51
CA SER A 126 10.70 10.65 1.50
C SER A 126 10.45 11.34 0.16
N SER A 127 10.09 10.59 -0.90
CA SER A 127 9.90 11.13 -2.25
C SER A 127 8.79 12.19 -2.36
N VAL A 128 7.82 12.17 -1.44
CA VAL A 128 6.76 13.18 -1.31
C VAL A 128 6.67 13.62 0.16
N PRO A 129 7.48 14.59 0.58
CA PRO A 129 7.71 14.88 1.99
C PRO A 129 6.47 15.40 2.73
N ASP A 130 5.44 15.90 2.06
CA ASP A 130 4.21 16.35 2.71
C ASP A 130 3.17 15.24 2.92
N HIS A 131 3.43 14.04 2.39
CA HIS A 131 2.51 12.90 2.40
C HIS A 131 3.25 11.62 2.79
N VAL A 132 3.69 11.56 4.03
CA VAL A 132 4.41 10.41 4.60
C VAL A 132 3.54 9.78 5.70
N VAL A 133 3.51 8.46 5.77
CA VAL A 133 2.79 7.73 6.84
C VAL A 133 3.76 7.22 7.89
N CYS A 134 3.21 6.86 9.05
CA CYS A 134 3.96 6.17 10.09
C CYS A 134 4.30 4.75 9.62
N ALA A 135 5.55 4.31 9.82
CA ALA A 135 6.00 2.97 9.46
C ALA A 135 5.36 1.86 10.31
N TYR A 136 4.74 2.20 11.45
CA TYR A 136 3.96 1.22 12.21
C TYR A 136 2.64 0.94 11.50
N TYR A 137 2.51 -0.28 10.96
CA TYR A 137 1.38 -0.69 10.12
C TYR A 137 -0.01 -0.55 10.79
N HIS A 138 -0.13 -0.70 12.12
CA HIS A 138 -1.40 -0.46 12.83
C HIS A 138 -1.53 0.95 13.42
N CYS A 139 -0.77 1.92 12.91
CA CYS A 139 -0.95 3.30 13.30
C CYS A 139 -2.33 3.78 12.80
N PRO A 140 -3.23 4.27 13.67
CA PRO A 140 -4.52 4.83 13.25
C PRO A 140 -4.35 6.21 12.55
N GLY A 141 -3.12 6.57 12.18
CA GLY A 141 -2.74 7.90 11.73
C GLY A 141 -3.15 8.20 10.29
N GLN A 142 -2.97 9.47 9.94
CA GLN A 142 -3.15 10.03 8.60
C GLN A 142 -1.79 10.21 7.92
N THR A 143 -1.72 11.03 6.87
CA THR A 143 -0.46 11.53 6.33
C THR A 143 0.13 12.63 7.20
N PHE A 144 1.45 12.71 7.22
CA PHE A 144 2.23 13.70 7.94
C PHE A 144 3.22 14.40 7.00
N GLN A 145 3.64 15.60 7.37
CA GLN A 145 4.86 16.18 6.81
C GLN A 145 6.06 15.47 7.41
N LEU A 146 7.08 15.19 6.59
CA LEU A 146 8.28 14.43 6.97
C LEU A 146 8.97 15.04 8.19
N LYS A 147 9.00 16.38 8.29
CA LYS A 147 9.58 17.12 9.42
C LYS A 147 8.87 16.89 10.76
N GLN A 148 7.63 16.41 10.74
CA GLN A 148 6.84 16.09 11.93
C GLN A 148 7.12 14.66 12.45
N LEU A 149 7.77 13.82 11.64
CA LEU A 149 8.03 12.43 11.97
C LEU A 149 9.42 12.27 12.60
N LYS A 150 9.50 11.37 13.59
CA LYS A 150 10.77 10.88 14.12
C LYS A 150 11.31 9.81 13.19
N VAL A 151 12.56 9.94 12.77
CA VAL A 151 13.23 8.91 11.98
C VAL A 151 13.94 7.91 12.89
N CYS A 152 14.00 6.64 12.49
CA CYS A 152 14.80 5.62 13.18
C CYS A 152 16.22 6.13 13.46
N GLY A 153 16.64 6.09 14.71
CA GLY A 153 17.93 6.64 15.16
C GLY A 153 19.15 5.98 14.52
N LYS A 154 19.03 4.70 14.12
CA LYS A 154 20.13 3.87 13.64
C LYS A 154 20.23 3.86 12.11
N CYS A 155 19.27 3.29 11.41
CA CYS A 155 19.33 3.15 9.94
C CYS A 155 18.80 4.35 9.14
N LYS A 156 18.05 5.25 9.79
CA LYS A 156 17.39 6.40 9.16
C LYS A 156 16.37 6.05 8.05
N SER A 157 15.92 4.78 7.94
CA SER A 157 15.01 4.33 6.87
C SER A 157 13.52 4.41 7.23
N ALA A 158 13.15 4.24 8.50
CA ALA A 158 11.75 4.21 8.96
C ALA A 158 11.37 5.50 9.69
N TYR A 159 10.11 5.94 9.55
CA TYR A 159 9.58 7.18 10.12
C TYR A 159 8.36 6.92 11.01
N TYR A 160 8.27 7.64 12.13
CA TYR A 160 7.28 7.37 13.17
C TYR A 160 6.62 8.65 13.66
N CYS A 161 5.29 8.63 13.78
CA CYS A 161 4.54 9.76 14.33
C CYS A 161 4.71 9.93 15.85
N SER A 162 5.14 8.87 16.55
CA SER A 162 5.32 8.87 18.00
C SER A 162 6.31 7.80 18.45
N ALA A 163 6.86 7.97 19.65
CA ALA A 163 7.72 6.95 20.28
C ALA A 163 6.96 5.63 20.54
N ALA A 164 5.66 5.70 20.81
CA ALA A 164 4.83 4.51 21.00
C ALA A 164 4.71 3.69 19.70
N CYS A 165 4.48 4.35 18.56
CA CYS A 165 4.48 3.68 17.26
C CYS A 165 5.85 3.09 16.92
N GLN A 166 6.93 3.85 17.17
CA GLN A 166 8.29 3.34 16.99
C GLN A 166 8.54 2.08 17.84
N GLY A 167 8.17 2.09 19.12
CA GLY A 167 8.37 0.94 20.00
C GLY A 167 7.61 -0.30 19.55
N LYS A 168 6.37 -0.15 19.08
CA LYS A 168 5.57 -1.26 18.55
C LYS A 168 6.18 -1.84 17.28
N ASP A 169 6.45 -1.00 16.29
CA ASP A 169 7.06 -1.43 15.01
C ASP A 169 8.46 -2.02 15.20
N TRP A 170 9.27 -1.43 16.10
CA TRP A 170 10.59 -1.95 16.44
C TRP A 170 10.51 -3.40 16.91
N ASN A 171 9.63 -3.68 17.86
CA ASN A 171 9.51 -5.01 18.44
C ASN A 171 8.84 -6.03 17.51
N SER A 172 7.91 -5.59 16.65
CA SER A 172 7.17 -6.51 15.78
C SER A 172 7.83 -6.78 14.43
N ARG A 173 8.65 -5.85 13.91
CA ARG A 173 9.11 -5.91 12.52
C ARG A 173 10.48 -5.29 12.26
N HIS A 174 10.72 -4.04 12.70
CA HIS A 174 11.87 -3.27 12.20
C HIS A 174 13.21 -3.65 12.84
N LYS A 175 13.24 -4.08 14.10
CA LYS A 175 14.49 -4.45 14.81
C LYS A 175 15.40 -5.40 14.04
N PRO A 176 14.93 -6.55 13.48
CA PRO A 176 15.79 -7.46 12.73
C PRO A 176 16.28 -6.89 11.38
N LEU A 177 15.56 -5.93 10.79
CA LEU A 177 15.90 -5.32 9.50
C LEU A 177 16.82 -4.11 9.65
N CYS A 178 16.94 -3.55 10.86
CA CYS A 178 17.66 -2.31 11.11
C CYS A 178 19.18 -2.51 11.16
N THR A 179 19.83 -2.46 10.00
CA THR A 179 21.28 -2.35 9.86
C THR A 179 21.71 -0.88 9.86
N ALA A 180 22.90 -0.58 10.40
CA ALA A 180 23.43 0.77 10.27
C ALA A 180 23.74 1.02 8.79
N ALA A 181 23.36 2.19 8.29
CA ALA A 181 23.73 2.65 6.95
C ALA A 181 25.17 3.17 6.96
#